data_AF-A0A967WRU2-F1
#
_entry.id   AF-A0A967WRU2-F1
#
_cell.length_a   1.000
_cell.length_b   1.000
_cell.length_c   1.000
_cell.angle_alpha   90.00
_cell.angle_beta   90.00
_cell.angle_gamma   90.00
#
_symmetry.space_group_name_H-M   'P 1'
#
loop_
_entity.id
_entity.type
_entity.pdbx_description
1 polymer ?
#
loop_
_entity_poly.entity_id
_entity_poly.type
_entity_poly.pdbx_seq_one_letter_code
_entity_poly.pdbx_strand_id
1 'polypeptide(L)'
;MVVAYGCTVRSARHAVRMARDRRYKVGLVKLLTIWPFAEEVIEQVAHTARRIIVPELNRGQLALEVERVAGRNKVRRVNRADGEMLTPKQILAAIEEK
;
A
#
# COMPACT_ATOMS: atom_id res chain seq x y z
N MET A 1 5.82 -4.11 -1.28
CA MET A 1 4.61 -4.03 -2.13
C MET A 1 3.79 -2.84 -1.67
N VAL A 2 3.16 -2.10 -2.58
CA VAL A 2 2.16 -1.08 -2.22
C VAL A 2 0.78 -1.60 -2.61
N VAL A 3 -0.20 -1.59 -1.71
CA VAL A 3 -1.60 -1.98 -1.97
C VAL A 3 -2.46 -0.74 -1.80
N ALA A 4 -3.08 -0.26 -2.87
CA ALA A 4 -3.80 1.01 -2.87
C ALA A 4 -5.12 0.90 -3.64
N TYR A 5 -6.03 1.85 -3.38
CA TYR A 5 -7.35 1.92 -4.02
C TYR A 5 -7.80 3.37 -4.22
N GLY A 6 -8.78 3.57 -5.08
CA GLY A 6 -9.35 4.89 -5.34
C GLY A 6 -8.30 5.94 -5.76
N CYS A 7 -8.37 7.12 -5.14
CA CYS A 7 -7.50 8.26 -5.48
C CYS A 7 -6.02 8.05 -5.07
N THR A 8 -5.74 7.30 -4.00
CA THR A 8 -4.36 7.11 -3.51
C THR A 8 -3.49 6.31 -4.48
N VAL A 9 -4.11 5.55 -5.40
CA VAL A 9 -3.43 4.80 -6.46
C VAL A 9 -2.57 5.71 -7.33
N ARG A 10 -3.02 6.94 -7.61
CA ARG A 10 -2.26 7.88 -8.45
C ARG A 10 -0.92 8.23 -7.80
N SER A 11 -0.97 8.61 -6.52
CA SER A 11 0.22 8.94 -5.74
C SER A 11 1.11 7.72 -5.53
N ALA A 12 0.51 6.57 -5.21
CA ALA A 12 1.22 5.30 -5.03
C ALA A 12 1.96 4.88 -6.30
N ARG A 13 1.34 5.01 -7.48
CA ARG A 13 1.97 4.71 -8.78
C ARG A 13 3.18 5.60 -9.05
N HIS A 14 3.10 6.88 -8.71
CA HIS A 14 4.25 7.78 -8.85
C HIS A 14 5.36 7.42 -7.86
N ALA A 15 5.03 7.15 -6.59
CA ALA A 15 6.00 6.72 -5.58
C ALA A 15 6.72 5.41 -5.98
N VAL A 16 5.98 4.44 -6.52
CA VAL A 16 6.54 3.17 -7.02
C VAL A 16 7.50 3.39 -8.20
N ARG A 17 7.21 4.33 -9.10
CA ARG A 17 8.15 4.72 -10.17
C ARG A 17 9.43 5.31 -9.59
N MET A 18 9.31 6.31 -8.72
CA MET A 18 10.46 6.92 -8.05
C MET A 18 11.31 5.90 -7.28
N ALA A 19 10.67 4.97 -6.59
CA ALA A 19 11.36 3.91 -5.84
C ALA A 19 12.12 2.94 -6.78
N ARG A 20 11.53 2.60 -7.93
CA ARG A 20 12.20 1.77 -8.95
C ARG A 20 13.40 2.48 -9.57
N ASP A 21 13.31 3.79 -9.80
CA ASP A 21 14.44 4.60 -10.28
C ASP A 21 15.60 4.59 -9.26
N ARG A 22 15.26 4.51 -7.96
CA ARG A 22 16.21 4.30 -6.84
C ARG A 22 16.62 2.84 -6.62
N ARG A 23 16.31 1.95 -7.57
CA ARG A 23 16.61 0.51 -7.55
C ARG A 23 15.90 -0.32 -6.46
N TYR A 24 14.86 0.20 -5.82
CA TYR A 24 14.02 -0.61 -4.95
C TYR A 24 13.12 -1.55 -5.76
N LYS A 25 13.13 -2.84 -5.40
CA LYS A 25 12.20 -3.84 -5.96
C LYS A 25 10.82 -3.69 -5.30
N VAL A 26 9.98 -2.83 -5.87
CA VAL A 26 8.62 -2.59 -5.38
C VAL A 26 7.56 -2.74 -6.47
N GLY A 27 6.47 -3.42 -6.13
CA GLY A 27 5.26 -3.56 -6.94
C GLY A 27 4.11 -2.68 -6.44
N LEU A 28 3.07 -2.58 -7.25
CA LEU A 28 1.80 -1.93 -6.91
C LEU A 28 0.65 -2.89 -7.21
N VAL A 29 -0.20 -3.13 -6.22
CA VAL A 29 -1.53 -3.71 -6.39
C VAL A 29 -2.55 -2.57 -6.32
N LYS A 30 -3.33 -2.44 -7.40
CA LYS A 30 -4.49 -1.54 -7.45
C LYS A 30 -5.74 -2.37 -7.20
N LEU A 31 -6.40 -2.14 -6.08
CA LEU A 31 -7.73 -2.72 -5.84
C LEU A 31 -8.78 -1.86 -6.58
N LEU A 32 -9.45 -2.49 -7.54
CA LEU A 32 -10.61 -1.91 -8.23
C LEU A 32 -11.90 -2.19 -7.46
N THR A 33 -12.00 -3.39 -6.89
CA THR A 33 -13.09 -3.84 -6.05
C THR A 33 -12.57 -3.93 -4.61
N ILE A 34 -13.24 -3.24 -3.69
CA ILE A 34 -12.92 -3.31 -2.26
C ILE A 34 -13.64 -4.49 -1.61
N TRP A 35 -14.90 -4.70 -2.00
CA TRP A 35 -15.73 -5.79 -1.50
C TRP A 35 -16.47 -6.48 -2.65
N PRO A 36 -16.50 -7.82 -2.72
CA PRO A 36 -15.84 -8.79 -1.83
C PRO A 36 -14.31 -8.64 -1.83
N PHE A 37 -13.68 -8.87 -0.67
CA PHE A 37 -12.25 -8.61 -0.49
C PHE A 37 -11.40 -9.67 -1.21
N ALA A 38 -10.33 -9.23 -1.89
CA ALA A 38 -9.48 -10.09 -2.72
C ALA A 38 -8.43 -10.85 -1.88
N GLU A 39 -8.88 -11.73 -0.97
CA GLU A 39 -8.02 -12.44 -0.01
C GLU A 39 -6.88 -13.20 -0.69
N GLU A 40 -7.18 -13.98 -1.72
CA GLU A 40 -6.19 -14.79 -2.46
C GLU A 40 -5.05 -13.93 -3.03
N VAL A 41 -5.38 -12.74 -3.56
CA VAL A 41 -4.38 -11.81 -4.12
C VAL A 41 -3.49 -11.26 -3.01
N ILE A 42 -4.09 -10.90 -1.87
CA ILE A 42 -3.34 -10.37 -0.72
C ILE A 42 -2.44 -11.45 -0.10
N GLU A 43 -2.90 -12.69 -0.06
CA GLU A 43 -2.12 -13.84 0.42
C GLU A 43 -0.90 -14.10 -0.48
N GLN A 44 -1.07 -14.15 -1.80
CA GLN A 44 0.04 -14.28 -2.75
C GLN A 44 1.07 -13.13 -2.63
N VAL A 45 0.58 -11.91 -2.44
CA VAL A 45 1.42 -10.74 -2.15
C VAL A 45 2.16 -10.91 -0.83
N ALA A 46 1.49 -11.41 0.20
CA ALA A 46 2.09 -11.65 1.49
C ALA A 46 3.19 -12.71 1.41
N HIS A 47 3.08 -13.75 0.58
CA HIS A 47 4.15 -14.73 0.43
C HIS A 47 5.43 -14.15 -0.19
N THR A 48 5.29 -13.23 -1.15
CA THR A 48 6.41 -12.74 -1.97
C THR A 48 7.00 -11.42 -1.48
N ALA A 49 6.18 -10.53 -0.93
CA ALA A 49 6.62 -9.21 -0.50
C ALA A 49 7.27 -9.31 0.89
N ARG A 50 8.40 -8.62 1.09
CA ARG A 50 8.97 -8.45 2.45
C ARG A 50 8.07 -7.61 3.35
N ARG A 51 7.42 -6.59 2.78
CA ARG A 51 6.49 -5.66 3.45
C ARG A 51 5.40 -5.21 2.51
N ILE A 52 4.27 -4.85 3.09
CA ILE A 52 3.10 -4.32 2.40
C ILE A 52 2.83 -2.91 2.95
N ILE A 53 2.73 -1.93 2.06
CA ILE A 53 2.46 -0.54 2.41
C ILE A 53 1.06 -0.21 1.93
N VAL A 54 0.21 0.29 2.82
CA VAL A 54 -1.19 0.60 2.53
C VAL A 54 -1.41 2.10 2.69
N PRO A 55 -1.34 2.89 1.61
CA PRO A 55 -1.68 4.30 1.64
C PRO A 55 -3.19 4.51 1.49
N GLU A 56 -3.81 5.14 2.48
CA GLU A 56 -5.25 5.41 2.49
C GLU A 56 -5.59 6.75 3.14
N LEU A 57 -6.67 7.37 2.65
CA LEU A 57 -7.20 8.64 3.17
C LEU A 57 -8.26 8.40 4.26
N ASN A 58 -8.00 7.43 5.14
CA ASN A 58 -8.84 7.12 6.29
C ASN A 58 -8.01 6.42 7.39
N ARG A 59 -8.66 5.69 8.31
CA ARG A 59 -8.08 5.27 9.59
C ARG A 59 -7.80 3.77 9.71
N GLY A 60 -7.78 3.03 8.62
CA GLY A 60 -7.48 1.59 8.68
C GLY A 60 -8.43 0.71 7.88
N GLN A 61 -9.42 1.26 7.20
CA GLN A 61 -10.53 0.48 6.63
C GLN A 61 -10.02 -0.62 5.69
N LEU A 62 -9.04 -0.33 4.84
CA LEU A 62 -8.43 -1.37 4.00
C LEU A 62 -7.24 -2.02 4.72
N ALA A 63 -6.43 -1.24 5.43
CA ALA A 63 -5.22 -1.75 6.06
C ALA A 63 -5.51 -2.88 7.05
N LEU A 64 -6.63 -2.82 7.80
CA LEU A 64 -7.04 -3.86 8.73
C LEU A 64 -7.34 -5.19 8.02
N GLU A 65 -8.00 -5.16 6.87
CA GLU A 65 -8.26 -6.37 6.08
C GLU A 65 -6.98 -6.95 5.48
N VAL A 66 -6.08 -6.09 5.01
CA VAL A 66 -4.75 -6.52 4.55
C VAL A 66 -3.94 -7.13 5.70
N GLU A 67 -4.01 -6.55 6.90
CA GLU A 67 -3.37 -7.11 8.10
C GLU A 67 -3.96 -8.45 8.53
N ARG A 68 -5.29 -8.61 8.41
CA ARG A 68 -5.99 -9.86 8.72
C ARG A 68 -5.45 -11.02 7.88
N VAL A 69 -5.19 -10.78 6.60
CA VAL A 69 -4.69 -11.80 5.67
C VAL A 69 -3.17 -11.94 5.70
N ALA A 70 -2.42 -10.82 5.68
CA ALA A 70 -0.97 -10.83 5.51
C ALA A 70 -0.15 -10.84 6.81
N GLY A 71 -0.80 -10.64 7.96
CA GLY A 71 -0.17 -10.47 9.26
C GLY A 71 0.23 -9.02 9.56
N ARG A 72 -0.11 -8.55 10.77
CA ARG A 72 0.06 -7.14 11.19
C ARG A 72 1.50 -6.63 11.15
N ASN A 73 2.47 -7.48 11.46
CA ASN A 73 3.90 -7.13 11.44
C ASN A 73 4.44 -6.85 10.02
N LYS A 74 3.72 -7.30 8.98
CA LYS A 74 4.13 -7.15 7.59
C LYS A 74 3.59 -5.88 6.93
N VAL A 75 2.60 -5.25 7.55
CA VAL A 75 1.86 -4.12 6.98
C VAL A 75 2.32 -2.81 7.62
N ARG A 76 2.66 -1.84 6.77
CA ARG A 76 2.90 -0.45 7.14
C ARG A 76 1.75 0.40 6.66
N ARG A 77 1.01 0.97 7.62
CA ARG A 77 -0.07 1.92 7.35
C ARG A 77 0.51 3.29 7.00
N VAL A 78 0.02 3.89 5.92
CA VAL A 78 0.34 5.28 5.54
C VAL A 78 -0.98 6.02 5.45
N ASN A 79 -1.49 6.40 6.61
CA ASN A 79 -2.87 6.81 6.79
C ASN A 79 -2.94 8.33 6.98
N ARG A 80 -3.94 8.95 6.34
CA ARG A 80 -4.21 10.38 6.45
C ARG A 80 -5.71 10.60 6.50
N ALA A 81 -6.22 11.53 7.33
CA ALA A 81 -7.66 11.74 7.51
C ALA A 81 -8.02 13.20 7.77
N ASP A 82 -7.28 14.12 7.16
CA ASP A 82 -7.40 15.58 7.29
C ASP A 82 -7.96 16.26 6.02
N GLY A 83 -8.44 15.48 5.05
CA GLY A 83 -8.98 15.96 3.77
C GLY A 83 -7.92 16.22 2.69
N GLU A 84 -6.63 16.15 3.04
CA GLU A 84 -5.53 16.37 2.11
C GLU A 84 -5.07 15.06 1.47
N MET A 85 -4.55 15.16 0.24
CA MET A 85 -4.04 13.98 -0.47
C MET A 85 -2.72 13.48 0.11
N LEU A 86 -2.51 12.16 0.03
CA LEU A 86 -1.19 11.56 0.26
C LEU A 86 -0.27 11.90 -0.91
N THR A 87 0.87 12.50 -0.61
CA THR A 87 1.87 12.83 -1.62
C THR A 87 2.68 11.58 -2.00
N PRO A 88 3.20 11.50 -3.23
CA PRO A 88 4.10 10.42 -3.61
C PRO A 88 5.34 10.32 -2.71
N LYS A 89 5.85 11.45 -2.22
CA LYS A 89 7.02 11.51 -1.33
C LYS A 89 6.77 10.85 0.02
N GLN A 90 5.58 11.02 0.61
CA GLN A 90 5.21 10.34 1.86
C GLN A 90 5.15 8.82 1.69
N ILE A 91 4.59 8.35 0.57
CA ILE A 91 4.54 6.91 0.27
C ILE A 91 5.94 6.37 0.00
N LEU A 92 6.78 7.12 -0.72
CA LEU A 92 8.17 6.76 -0.98
C LEU A 92 8.98 6.63 0.32
N ALA A 93 8.85 7.57 1.25
CA ALA A 93 9.51 7.49 2.54
C ALA A 93 9.15 6.18 3.28
N ALA A 94 7.88 5.77 3.25
CA ALA A 94 7.45 4.50 3.83
C ALA A 94 7.97 3.26 3.07
N ILE A 95 8.31 3.37 1.78
CA ILE A 95 8.99 2.32 1.01
C ILE A 95 10.46 2.19 1.44
N GLU A 96 11.12 3.31 1.74
CA GLU A 96 12.55 3.39 2.05
C GLU A 96 12.86 3.06 3.52
N GLU A 97 11.88 3.26 4.41
CA GLU A 97 11.98 2.95 5.83
C GLU A 97 12.28 1.45 6.07
N LYS A 98 13.31 1.16 6.87
CA LYS A 98 13.82 -0.18 7.18
C LYS A 98 13.12 -0.85 8.35
#